data_AF-A0A072NGI9-F1
#
_entry.id   AF-A0A072NGI9-F1
#
_cell.length_a   1.000
_cell.length_b   1.000
_cell.length_c   1.000
_cell.angle_alpha   90.00
_cell.angle_beta   90.00
_cell.angle_gamma   90.00
#
_symmetry.space_group_name_H-M   'P 1'
#
loop_
_entity.id
_entity.type
_entity.pdbx_description
1 polymer ?
#
loop_
_entity_poly.entity_id
_entity_poly.type
_entity_poly.pdbx_seq_one_letter_code
_entity_poly.pdbx_strand_id
1 'polypeptide(L)' 'MISNIGAGGLVLFFNIIFLIVGLLIMYLVISKAVKDGINKSVIGEFVEKKYKNSQDNEDLNK' A
#
# COMPACT_ATOMS: atom_id res chain seq x y z
N MET A 1 10.45 -30.61 25.25
CA MET A 1 10.41 -29.59 26.32
C MET A 1 9.38 -28.52 25.94
N ILE A 2 8.09 -28.74 26.19
CA ILE A 2 6.99 -27.77 25.87
C ILE A 2 6.11 -27.54 27.12
N SER A 3 6.58 -27.93 28.30
CA SER A 3 5.78 -27.96 29.51
C SER A 3 6.08 -26.76 30.41
N ASN A 4 5.89 -25.53 29.90
CA ASN A 4 5.66 -24.35 30.77
C ASN A 4 5.17 -23.07 30.03
N ILE A 5 4.37 -23.17 28.96
CA ILE A 5 3.68 -21.98 28.42
C ILE A 5 2.49 -21.65 29.34
N GLY A 6 2.79 -20.97 30.44
CA GLY A 6 1.80 -20.24 31.23
C GLY A 6 1.31 -19.01 30.48
N ALA A 7 0.47 -18.20 31.12
CA ALA A 7 -0.14 -16.98 30.54
C ALA A 7 0.86 -16.07 29.80
N GLY A 8 2.13 -16.00 30.24
CA GLY A 8 3.18 -15.23 29.57
C GLY A 8 3.46 -15.62 28.11
N GLY A 9 3.39 -16.91 27.75
CA GLY A 9 3.62 -17.35 26.37
C GLY A 9 2.48 -16.95 25.43
N LEU A 10 1.24 -17.02 25.90
CA LEU A 10 0.07 -16.55 25.13
C LEU A 10 0.10 -15.04 24.92
N VAL A 11 0.47 -14.27 25.94
CA VAL A 11 0.59 -12.80 25.85
C VAL A 11 1.63 -12.39 24.81
N LEU A 12 2.79 -13.07 24.76
CA LEU A 12 3.82 -12.82 23.74
C LEU A 12 3.33 -13.15 22.34
N PHE A 13 2.62 -14.27 22.17
CA PHE A 13 2.06 -14.67 20.89
C PHE A 13 1.04 -13.65 20.37
N PHE A 14 0.10 -13.21 21.22
CA PHE A 14 -0.86 -12.17 20.87
C PHE A 14 -0.18 -10.83 20.54
N ASN A 15 0.87 -10.44 21.27
CA ASN A 15 1.63 -9.22 20.97
C ASN A 15 2.28 -9.27 19.58
N ILE A 16 2.90 -10.40 19.23
CA ILE A 16 3.51 -10.60 17.91
C ILE A 16 2.47 -10.47 16.80
N ILE A 17 1.30 -11.10 16.97
CA ILE A 17 0.23 -11.03 15.98
C ILE A 17 -0.27 -9.59 15.84
N PHE A 18 -0.50 -8.91 16.97
CA PHE A 18 -0.97 -7.54 16.98
C PHE A 18 0.02 -6.59 16.29
N LEU A 19 1.32 -6.78 16.53
CA LEU A 19 2.38 -6.02 15.86
C LEU A 19 2.35 -6.20 14.34
N ILE A 20 2.24 -7.45 13.88
CA ILE A 20 2.16 -7.77 12.44
C ILE A 20 0.91 -7.14 11.81
N VAL A 21 -0.24 -7.26 12.48
CA VAL A 21 -1.50 -6.66 12.00
C VAL A 21 -1.40 -5.14 11.94
N GLY A 22 -0.81 -4.50 12.97
CA GLY A 22 -0.59 -3.05 12.99
C GLY A 22 0.30 -2.58 11.83
N LEU A 23 1.39 -3.30 11.56
CA LEU A 23 2.26 -3.03 10.41
C LEU A 23 1.53 -3.15 9.07
N LEU A 24 0.69 -4.17 8.90
CA LEU A 24 -0.11 -4.36 7.69
C LEU A 24 -1.10 -3.21 7.48
N ILE A 25 -1.81 -2.80 8.54
CA ILE A 25 -2.74 -1.68 8.48
C ILE A 25 -1.99 -0.38 8.14
N MET A 26 -0.86 -0.12 8.78
CA MET A 26 -0.04 1.06 8.53
C MET A 26 0.48 1.10 7.09
N TYR A 27 0.94 -0.03 6.56
CA TYR A 27 1.33 -0.16 5.16
C TYR A 27 0.17 0.18 4.21
N LEU A 28 -1.03 -0.34 4.47
CA LEU A 28 -2.21 -0.06 3.65
C LEU A 28 -2.59 1.42 3.68
N VAL A 29 -2.53 2.06 4.86
CA VAL A 29 -2.81 3.49 5.02
C VAL A 29 -1.81 4.33 4.21
N ILE A 30 -0.51 4.06 4.33
CA ILE A 30 0.52 4.77 3.57
C ILE A 30 0.36 4.51 2.08
N SER A 31 0.16 3.26 1.67
CA SER A 31 -0.03 2.88 0.27
C SER A 31 -1.25 3.58 -0.33
N LYS A 32 -2.38 3.64 0.39
CA LYS A 32 -3.55 4.39 -0.05
C LYS A 32 -3.29 5.90 -0.07
N ALA A 33 -2.74 6.47 0.98
CA ALA A 33 -2.46 7.91 1.04
C ALA A 33 -1.48 8.34 -0.06
N VAL A 34 -0.48 7.53 -0.36
CA VAL A 34 0.49 7.77 -1.42
C VAL A 34 -0.14 7.52 -2.80
N LYS A 35 -0.89 6.44 -3.00
CA LYS A 35 -1.54 6.17 -4.30
C LYS A 35 -2.63 7.19 -4.61
N ASP A 36 -3.54 7.47 -3.68
CA ASP A 36 -4.56 8.49 -3.84
C ASP A 36 -3.92 9.89 -3.92
N GLY A 37 -2.85 10.13 -3.16
CA GLY A 37 -2.06 11.36 -3.21
C GLY A 37 -1.39 11.57 -4.57
N ILE A 38 -0.69 10.58 -5.11
CA ILE A 38 -0.04 10.64 -6.43
C ILE A 38 -1.09 10.71 -7.54
N ASN A 39 -2.18 9.95 -7.46
CA ASN A 39 -3.22 9.91 -8.48
C ASN A 39 -4.03 11.21 -8.56
N LYS A 40 -4.09 11.99 -7.46
CA LYS A 40 -4.60 13.37 -7.46
C LYS A 40 -3.51 14.44 -7.60
N SER A 41 -2.24 14.04 -7.65
CA SER A 41 -1.11 14.96 -7.75
C SER A 41 -0.91 15.40 -9.19
N VAL A 42 -0.39 16.62 -9.35
CA VAL A 42 0.07 17.21 -10.60
C VAL A 42 0.99 16.26 -11.39
N ILE A 43 1.76 15.39 -10.72
CA ILE A 43 2.56 14.34 -11.38
C ILE A 43 1.67 13.29 -12.07
N GLY A 44 0.62 12.82 -11.41
CA GLY A 44 -0.32 11.84 -11.97
C GLY A 44 -1.07 12.41 -13.17
N GLU A 45 -1.57 13.64 -13.03
CA GLU A 45 -2.24 14.36 -14.13
C GLU A 45 -1.28 14.67 -15.30
N PHE A 46 -0.03 15.03 -15.01
CA PHE A 46 0.98 15.30 -16.04
C PHE A 46 1.35 14.03 -16.82
N VAL A 47 1.50 12.88 -16.13
CA VAL A 47 1.74 11.59 -16.79
C VAL A 47 0.53 11.17 -17.62
N GLU A 48 -0.69 11.30 -17.10
CA GLU A 48 -1.91 10.98 -17.84
C GLU A 48 -2.06 11.85 -19.09
N LYS A 49 -1.85 13.18 -18.98
CA LYS A 49 -1.88 14.10 -20.13
C LYS A 49 -0.80 13.77 -21.17
N LYS A 50 0.41 13.39 -20.74
CA LYS A 50 1.50 13.06 -21.65
C LYS A 50 1.24 11.76 -22.40
N TYR A 51 0.73 10.73 -21.72
CA TYR A 51 0.39 9.44 -22.34
C TYR A 51 -0.85 9.51 -23.23
N LYS A 52 -1.91 10.23 -22.83
CA LYS A 52 -3.09 10.44 -23.68
C LYS A 52 -2.75 11.19 -24.97
N ASN A 53 -1.94 12.23 -24.91
CA ASN A 53 -1.50 12.94 -26.12
C ASN A 53 -0.67 12.04 -27.05
N SER A 54 0.16 11.13 -26.54
CA SER A 54 0.91 10.22 -27.40
C SER A 54 0.01 9.20 -28.13
N GLN A 55 -1.11 8.80 -27.53
CA GLN A 55 -2.02 7.81 -28.10
C GLN A 55 -2.95 8.44 -29.16
N ASP A 56 -3.48 9.64 -28.88
CA ASP A 56 -4.35 10.38 -29.80
C ASP A 56 -3.66 10.74 -31.13
N ASN A 57 -2.34 10.99 -31.09
CA ASN A 57 -1.53 11.29 -32.29
C ASN A 57 -1.18 10.04 -33.12
N GLU A 58 -1.24 8.85 -32.54
CA GLU A 58 -0.96 7.58 -33.23
C GLU A 58 -2.24 7.06 -33.92
N ASP A 59 -3.40 7.30 -33.32
CA ASP A 59 -4.72 6.97 -33.87
C ASP A 59 -5.17 7.93 -35.00
N LEU A 60 -4.67 9.17 -35.02
CA LEU A 60 -4.92 10.16 -36.08
C LEU A 60 -4.02 9.99 -37.33
N ASN A 61 -2.98 9.16 -37.27
CA ASN A 61 -2.03 8.93 -38.37
C ASN A 61 -2.15 7.50 -38.96
N LYS A 62 -3.32 6.88 -38.81
CA LYS A 62 -3.65 5.54 -39.28
C LYS A 62 -4.86 5.58 -40.20
#